data_AF-V4I425-F1
#
_entry.id   AF-V4I425-F1
#
_cell.length_a   1.000
_cell.length_b   1.000
_cell.length_c   1.000
_cell.angle_alpha   90.00
_cell.angle_beta   90.00
_cell.angle_gamma   90.00
#
_symmetry.space_group_name_H-M   'P 1'
#
loop_
_entity.id
_entity.type
_entity.pdbx_description
1 polymer ?
#
loop_
_entity_poly.entity_id
_entity_poly.type
_entity_poly.pdbx_seq_one_letter_code
_entity_poly.pdbx_strand_id
1 'polypeptide(L)'
;MKVAIILLSSLLALSSINANAAMGFDEFFELSRSKWFEPCMFQSTLSFSEYLALLVADGAITPEVVPYALSNGYVPETAWPFAPEIVVDICKARSRNFASLD
;
A
#
# COMPACT_ATOMS: atom_id res chain seq x y z
N MET A 1 2.28 18.29 55.01
CA MET A 1 3.33 18.04 54.01
C MET A 1 3.49 16.55 53.77
N LYS A 2 3.10 16.06 52.58
CA LYS A 2 3.82 15.08 51.76
C LYS A 2 2.93 14.71 50.57
N VAL A 3 3.21 15.42 49.47
CA VAL A 3 2.80 15.08 48.11
C VAL A 3 3.56 13.80 47.74
N ALA A 4 2.85 12.73 47.37
CA ALA A 4 3.44 11.63 46.62
C ALA A 4 2.34 10.87 45.87
N ILE A 5 2.42 10.98 44.53
CA ILE A 5 2.36 9.87 43.56
C ILE A 5 1.08 9.02 43.69
N ILE A 6 0.15 9.08 42.74
CA ILE A 6 0.15 8.15 41.60
C ILE A 6 -0.47 8.85 40.38
N LEU A 7 0.40 9.29 39.47
CA LEU A 7 0.09 9.51 38.06
C LEU A 7 -0.01 8.13 37.40
N LEU A 8 -1.20 7.51 37.37
CA LEU A 8 -1.46 6.30 36.56
C LEU A 8 -2.61 6.46 35.56
N SER A 9 -2.95 7.70 35.19
CA SER A 9 -4.04 7.96 34.25
C SER A 9 -3.57 8.21 32.81
N SER A 10 -2.28 8.04 32.51
CA SER A 10 -1.68 8.54 31.25
C SER A 10 -1.12 7.47 30.31
N LEU A 11 -1.31 6.18 30.57
CA LEU A 11 -0.74 5.09 29.73
C LEU A 11 -1.77 4.29 28.93
N LEU A 12 -3.05 4.69 28.98
CA LEU A 12 -4.14 4.05 28.22
C LEU A 12 -4.88 5.05 27.31
N ALA A 13 -4.25 6.18 27.00
CA ALA A 13 -4.64 6.95 25.82
C ALA A 13 -4.08 6.19 24.61
N LEU A 14 -4.92 5.26 24.14
CA LEU A 14 -4.85 4.57 22.87
C LEU A 14 -3.89 5.26 21.92
N SER A 15 -2.79 4.56 21.65
CA SER A 15 -2.12 4.56 20.36
C SER A 15 -3.11 4.99 19.28
N SER A 16 -2.95 6.21 18.77
CA SER A 16 -3.71 6.71 17.64
C SER A 16 -3.56 5.70 16.52
N ILE A 17 -4.59 4.89 16.31
CA ILE A 17 -4.69 3.91 15.22
C ILE A 17 -4.88 4.75 13.95
N ASN A 18 -3.80 5.33 13.46
CA ASN A 18 -3.65 5.67 12.06
C ASN A 18 -2.64 4.69 11.45
N ALA A 19 -2.73 3.41 11.84
CA ALA A 19 -2.20 2.35 11.00
C ALA A 19 -3.24 2.15 9.91
N ASN A 20 -3.11 2.85 8.78
CA ASN A 20 -3.77 2.38 7.57
C ASN A 20 -3.27 0.94 7.38
N ALA A 21 -4.19 -0.03 7.46
CA ALA A 21 -3.82 -1.42 7.30
C ALA A 21 -3.34 -1.62 5.86
N ALA A 22 -2.17 -2.25 5.69
CA ALA A 22 -1.66 -2.63 4.38
C ALA A 22 -2.73 -3.45 3.62
N MET A 23 -2.86 -3.22 2.31
CA MET A 23 -3.79 -3.98 1.49
C MET A 23 -3.40 -5.47 1.47
N GLY A 24 -4.35 -6.32 1.86
CA GLY A 24 -4.21 -7.76 1.88
C GLY A 24 -4.43 -8.41 0.50
N PHE A 25 -4.04 -9.67 0.37
CA PHE A 25 -4.25 -10.44 -0.87
C PHE A 25 -5.73 -10.51 -1.29
N ASP A 26 -6.65 -10.78 -0.37
CA ASP A 26 -8.08 -10.92 -0.71
C ASP A 26 -8.67 -9.63 -1.26
N GLU A 27 -8.34 -8.49 -0.62
CA GLU A 27 -8.75 -7.16 -1.09
C GLU A 27 -8.16 -6.85 -2.46
N PHE A 28 -6.85 -7.10 -2.63
CA PHE A 28 -6.18 -6.90 -3.91
C PHE A 28 -6.82 -7.75 -5.02
N PHE A 29 -7.09 -9.01 -4.72
CA PHE A 29 -7.69 -9.96 -5.65
C PHE A 29 -9.08 -9.50 -6.09
N GLU A 30 -9.95 -9.11 -5.16
CA GLU A 30 -11.29 -8.63 -5.47
C GLU A 30 -11.28 -7.33 -6.30
N LEU A 31 -10.42 -6.37 -5.95
CA LEU A 31 -10.23 -5.15 -6.73
C LEU A 31 -9.76 -5.46 -8.16
N SER A 32 -8.82 -6.41 -8.33
CA SER A 32 -8.30 -6.82 -9.64
C SER A 32 -9.36 -7.46 -10.55
N ARG A 33 -10.45 -7.99 -9.97
CA ARG A 33 -11.57 -8.61 -10.69
C ARG A 33 -12.70 -7.63 -11.02
N SER A 34 -12.88 -6.61 -10.21
CA SER A 34 -14.03 -5.69 -10.30
C SER A 34 -13.87 -4.59 -11.37
N LYS A 35 -12.64 -4.32 -11.81
CA LYS A 35 -12.33 -3.15 -12.66
C LYS A 35 -12.30 -3.48 -14.16
N TRP A 36 -13.02 -2.65 -14.93
CA TRP A 36 -12.69 -2.42 -16.34
C TRP A 36 -11.36 -1.67 -16.38
N PHE A 37 -10.35 -2.29 -17.00
CA PHE A 37 -8.93 -1.91 -16.87
C PHE A 37 -8.61 -0.49 -17.31
N GLU A 38 -8.73 0.47 -16.39
CA GLU A 38 -8.14 1.78 -16.58
C GLU A 38 -6.61 1.65 -16.59
N PRO A 39 -5.95 2.29 -17.55
CA PRO A 39 -4.50 2.30 -17.56
C PRO A 39 -3.99 3.12 -16.39
N CYS A 40 -2.88 2.68 -15.78
CA CYS A 40 -2.19 3.47 -14.78
C CYS A 40 -1.84 4.86 -15.32
N MET A 41 -2.12 5.91 -14.54
CA MET A 41 -1.93 7.31 -14.92
C MET A 41 -0.56 7.89 -14.49
N PHE A 42 0.27 7.08 -13.82
CA PHE A 42 1.60 7.48 -13.36
C PHE A 42 2.74 6.91 -14.22
N GLN A 43 3.95 7.44 -14.03
CA GLN A 43 5.19 6.87 -14.56
C GLN A 43 6.20 6.74 -13.43
N SER A 44 6.86 5.58 -13.36
CA SER A 44 7.92 5.25 -12.42
C SER A 44 9.21 4.98 -13.17
N THR A 45 10.33 5.42 -12.60
CA THR A 45 11.68 5.09 -13.09
C THR A 45 12.17 3.74 -12.58
N LEU A 46 11.40 3.08 -11.71
CA LEU A 46 11.69 1.74 -11.19
C LEU A 46 11.16 0.68 -12.17
N SER A 47 11.75 -0.50 -12.11
CA SER A 47 11.13 -1.71 -12.66
C SER A 47 9.85 -2.05 -11.91
N PHE A 48 9.02 -2.92 -12.50
CA PHE A 48 7.76 -3.31 -11.90
C PHE A 48 7.98 -4.08 -10.58
N SER A 49 8.96 -4.98 -10.56
CA SER A 49 9.32 -5.72 -9.35
C SER A 49 9.85 -4.81 -8.22
N GLU A 50 10.72 -3.84 -8.54
CA GLU A 50 11.25 -2.86 -7.58
C GLU A 50 10.13 -1.98 -7.01
N TYR A 51 9.18 -1.55 -7.85
CA TYR A 51 8.07 -0.73 -7.40
C TYR A 51 7.16 -1.51 -6.42
N LEU A 52 6.87 -2.78 -6.69
CA LEU A 52 6.11 -3.61 -5.74
C LEU A 52 6.86 -3.82 -4.42
N ALA A 53 8.20 -3.99 -4.48
CA ALA A 53 9.01 -4.09 -3.28
C ALA A 53 8.97 -2.81 -2.44
N LEU A 54 8.93 -1.63 -3.08
CA LEU A 54 8.75 -0.35 -2.41
C LEU A 54 7.39 -0.28 -1.70
N LEU A 55 6.30 -0.69 -2.37
CA LEU A 55 4.96 -0.68 -1.76
C LEU A 55 4.84 -1.63 -0.57
N VAL A 56 5.58 -2.73 -0.55
CA VAL A 56 5.69 -3.61 0.63
C VAL A 56 6.46 -2.92 1.75
N ALA A 57 7.58 -2.26 1.44
CA ALA A 57 8.40 -1.56 2.41
C ALA A 57 7.65 -0.38 3.07
N ASP A 58 6.82 0.32 2.28
CA ASP A 58 5.98 1.43 2.73
C ASP A 58 4.72 0.95 3.48
N GLY A 59 4.49 -0.37 3.55
CA GLY A 59 3.30 -0.94 4.19
C GLY A 59 2.00 -0.66 3.43
N ALA A 60 2.08 -0.30 2.15
CA ALA A 60 0.89 -0.09 1.31
C ALA A 60 0.23 -1.41 0.92
N ILE A 61 1.03 -2.46 0.70
CA ILE A 61 0.56 -3.83 0.45
C ILE A 61 1.30 -4.85 1.32
N THR A 62 0.64 -5.98 1.53
CA THR A 62 1.26 -7.15 2.18
C THR A 62 2.15 -7.94 1.19
N PRO A 63 3.22 -8.61 1.66
CA PRO A 63 4.12 -9.38 0.79
C PRO A 63 3.43 -10.46 -0.06
N GLU A 64 2.32 -11.02 0.43
CA GLU A 64 1.53 -12.06 -0.23
C GLU A 64 0.87 -11.58 -1.55
N VAL A 65 0.74 -10.27 -1.74
CA VAL A 65 0.19 -9.66 -2.97
C VAL A 65 1.18 -9.78 -4.14
N VAL A 66 2.49 -9.69 -3.88
CA VAL A 66 3.53 -9.51 -4.90
C VAL A 66 3.53 -10.60 -5.98
N PRO A 67 3.46 -11.91 -5.66
CA PRO A 67 3.50 -12.95 -6.69
C PRO A 67 2.33 -12.87 -7.68
N TYR A 68 1.13 -12.54 -7.18
CA TYR A 68 -0.06 -12.41 -8.01
C TYR A 68 -0.04 -11.13 -8.84
N ALA A 69 0.39 -10.01 -8.24
CA ALA A 69 0.58 -8.73 -8.93
C ALA A 69 1.55 -8.86 -10.11
N LEU A 70 2.71 -9.50 -9.90
CA LEU A 70 3.70 -9.78 -10.95
C LEU A 70 3.12 -10.68 -12.05
N SER A 71 2.56 -11.84 -11.68
CA SER A 71 2.06 -12.82 -12.65
C SER A 71 0.92 -12.29 -13.50
N ASN A 72 0.16 -11.31 -13.01
CA ASN A 72 -1.01 -10.77 -13.70
C ASN A 72 -0.79 -9.33 -14.20
N GLY A 73 0.34 -8.69 -13.93
CA GLY A 73 0.60 -7.31 -14.34
C GLY A 73 -0.38 -6.31 -13.73
N TYR A 74 -0.70 -6.46 -12.45
CA TYR A 74 -1.53 -5.53 -11.70
C TYR A 74 -0.71 -4.75 -10.69
N VAL A 75 -0.96 -3.45 -10.57
CA VAL A 75 -0.27 -2.59 -9.62
C VAL A 75 -1.28 -1.86 -8.73
N PRO A 76 -1.04 -1.76 -7.41
CA PRO A 76 -1.82 -0.89 -6.54
C PRO A 76 -1.63 0.56 -6.96
N GLU A 77 -2.72 1.29 -7.12
CA GLU A 77 -2.69 2.74 -7.25
C GLU A 77 -2.83 3.34 -5.85
N THR A 78 -1.79 4.06 -5.42
CA THR A 78 -1.80 4.81 -4.18
C THR A 78 -2.37 6.21 -4.42
N ALA A 79 -2.95 6.85 -3.42
CA ALA A 79 -3.42 8.24 -3.50
C ALA A 79 -2.25 9.24 -3.61
N TRP A 80 -1.53 9.24 -4.72
CA TRP A 80 -0.48 10.21 -5.00
C TRP A 80 -1.10 11.56 -5.39
N PRO A 81 -0.54 12.71 -4.97
CA PRO A 81 0.66 12.91 -4.16
C PRO A 81 0.43 12.94 -2.64
N PHE A 82 -0.77 12.63 -2.15
CA PHE A 82 -1.18 12.99 -0.80
C PHE A 82 -0.91 11.90 0.26
N ALA A 83 -0.85 10.63 -0.13
CA ALA A 83 -0.53 9.51 0.77
C ALA A 83 -0.07 8.26 -0.01
N PRO A 84 1.24 7.98 -0.14
CA PRO A 84 1.73 6.72 -0.72
C PRO A 84 1.31 5.48 0.09
N GLU A 85 0.87 5.68 1.34
CA GLU A 85 0.46 4.61 2.27
C GLU A 85 -0.98 4.12 2.05
N ILE A 86 -1.79 4.81 1.24
CA ILE A 86 -3.19 4.44 1.01
C ILE A 86 -3.34 3.98 -0.43
N VAL A 87 -3.52 2.68 -0.62
CA VAL A 87 -3.97 2.12 -1.89
C VAL A 87 -5.45 2.45 -2.05
N VAL A 88 -5.78 3.12 -3.14
CA VAL A 88 -7.15 3.52 -3.50
C VAL A 88 -7.74 2.70 -4.63
N ASP A 89 -6.89 2.05 -5.42
CA ASP A 89 -7.32 1.28 -6.60
C ASP A 89 -6.26 0.28 -7.08
N ILE A 90 -6.56 -0.43 -8.17
CA ILE A 90 -5.62 -1.28 -8.91
C ILE A 90 -5.72 -0.97 -10.40
N CYS A 91 -4.57 -0.84 -11.06
CA CYS A 91 -4.48 -0.61 -12.50
C CYS A 91 -3.58 -1.64 -13.19
N LYS A 92 -3.66 -1.72 -14.52
CA LYS A 92 -2.84 -2.64 -15.32
C LYS A 92 -1.45 -2.04 -15.57
N ALA A 93 -0.40 -2.73 -15.14
CA ALA A 93 0.98 -2.35 -15.43
C ALA A 93 1.24 -2.40 -16.95
N ARG A 94 1.89 -1.35 -17.49
CA ARG A 94 2.33 -1.29 -18.89
C ARG A 94 3.75 -0.75 -18.98
N SER A 95 4.44 -1.05 -20.07
CA SER A 95 5.83 -0.63 -20.32
C SER A 95 6.02 0.89 -20.40
N ARG A 96 4.93 1.66 -20.55
CA ARG A 96 4.96 3.13 -20.48
C ARG A 96 4.93 3.69 -19.06
N ASN A 97 4.60 2.84 -18.07
CA ASN A 97 4.43 3.22 -16.68
C ASN A 97 5.66 2.89 -15.82
N PHE A 98 6.54 2.00 -16.28
CA PHE A 98 7.71 1.51 -15.55
C PHE A 98 8.94 1.50 -16.45
N ALA A 99 10.13 1.46 -15.86
CA ALA A 99 11.37 1.26 -16.62
C ALA A 99 11.40 -0.11 -17.32
N SER A 100 10.83 -1.14 -16.68
CA SER A 100 10.63 -2.49 -17.23
C SER A 100 9.46 -3.21 -16.54
N LEU A 101 8.91 -4.24 -17.20
CA LEU A 101 7.89 -5.15 -16.65
C LEU A 101 8.48 -6.53 -16.35
N ASP A 102 9.56 -6.53 -15.59
CA ASP A 102 10.34 -7.72 -15.24
C ASP A 102 9.58 -8.77 -14.41
#